data_AF-A0A3R6NBC7-F1
#
_entry.id   AF-A0A3R6NBC7-F1
#
_cell.length_a   1.000
_cell.length_b   1.000
_cell.length_c   1.000
_cell.angle_alpha   90.00
_cell.angle_beta   90.00
_cell.angle_gamma   90.00
#
_symmetry.space_group_name_H-M   'P 1'
#
loop_
_entity.id
_entity.type
_entity.pdbx_description
1 polymer ?
#
loop_
_entity_poly.entity_id
_entity_poly.type
_entity_poly.pdbx_seq_one_letter_code
_entity_poly.pdbx_strand_id
1 'polypeptide(L)'
;MNNKYWGQAVEYELTGKYENSGYSALAFYKYIPNKEKFELSIWLKRRDIDDMFSIGGQKIDTQLITSNRDHVRSDVGRVIEMMCEKEMFDYYIERFEFTYKCCDLGGDILERDELAKKSSGNEVA
;
A
#
# COMPACT_ATOMS: atom_id res chain seq x y z
N MET A 1 -1.00 17.56 20.64
CA MET A 1 -1.56 16.57 19.70
C MET A 1 -1.21 17.05 18.29
N ASN A 2 -0.31 16.36 17.60
CA ASN A 2 0.10 16.73 16.25
C ASN A 2 -0.78 15.97 15.24
N ASN A 3 -1.67 16.68 14.54
CA ASN A 3 -2.53 16.10 13.53
C ASN A 3 -1.90 16.27 12.15
N LYS A 4 -1.85 15.18 11.35
CA LYS A 4 -1.40 15.21 9.95
C LYS A 4 -2.61 15.05 9.03
N TYR A 5 -2.87 16.07 8.20
CA TYR A 5 -3.89 16.02 7.16
C TYR A 5 -3.30 15.48 5.86
N TRP A 6 -3.83 14.35 5.39
CA TRP A 6 -3.35 13.62 4.20
C TRP A 6 -4.06 14.01 2.89
N GLY A 7 -5.11 14.83 2.95
CA GLY A 7 -5.88 15.19 1.76
C GLY A 7 -7.15 14.35 1.59
N GLN A 8 -7.61 14.27 0.35
CA GLN A 8 -8.68 13.37 -0.06
C GLN A 8 -8.10 12.00 -0.44
N ALA A 9 -8.86 10.93 -0.24
CA ALA A 9 -8.49 9.58 -0.61
C ALA A 9 -9.46 9.05 -1.69
N VAL A 10 -8.92 8.37 -2.70
CA VAL A 10 -9.71 7.66 -3.71
C VAL A 10 -9.02 6.33 -4.01
N GLU A 11 -9.80 5.26 -4.01
CA GLU A 11 -9.34 3.91 -4.36
C GLU A 11 -9.64 3.65 -5.85
N TYR A 12 -8.67 3.07 -6.54
CA TYR A 12 -8.74 2.72 -7.95
C TYR A 12 -8.45 1.23 -8.13
N GLU A 13 -9.31 0.58 -8.91
CA GLU A 13 -9.07 -0.77 -9.40
C GLU A 13 -7.86 -0.77 -10.34
N LEU A 14 -6.98 -1.77 -10.22
CA LEU A 14 -5.88 -1.95 -11.15
C LEU A 14 -6.38 -2.63 -12.43
N THR A 15 -5.82 -2.25 -13.56
CA THR A 15 -6.23 -2.71 -14.90
C THR A 15 -5.15 -3.54 -15.58
N GLY A 16 -5.47 -4.11 -16.75
CA GLY A 16 -4.53 -4.91 -17.53
C GLY A 16 -4.19 -6.22 -16.81
N LYS A 17 -2.89 -6.55 -16.69
CA LYS A 17 -2.46 -7.79 -16.03
C LYS A 17 -2.79 -7.89 -14.54
N TYR A 18 -3.14 -6.76 -13.91
CA TYR A 18 -3.50 -6.69 -12.50
C TYR A 18 -4.99 -6.85 -12.23
N GLU A 19 -5.79 -6.98 -13.29
CA GLU A 19 -7.22 -7.24 -13.15
C GLU A 19 -7.41 -8.55 -12.38
N ASN A 20 -8.27 -8.52 -11.35
CA ASN A 20 -8.50 -9.63 -10.42
C ASN A 20 -7.27 -10.11 -9.61
N SER A 21 -6.20 -9.30 -9.52
CA SER A 21 -5.02 -9.63 -8.71
C SER A 21 -5.26 -9.64 -7.19
N GLY A 22 -6.43 -9.16 -6.74
CA GLY A 22 -6.71 -8.95 -5.30
C GLY A 22 -6.14 -7.64 -4.75
N TYR A 23 -5.58 -6.77 -5.60
CA TYR A 23 -4.97 -5.50 -5.21
C TYR A 23 -5.65 -4.28 -5.84
N SER A 24 -5.64 -3.16 -5.12
CA SER A 24 -6.10 -1.84 -5.60
C SER A 24 -5.05 -0.77 -5.28
N ALA A 25 -5.14 0.39 -5.94
CA ALA A 25 -4.33 1.56 -5.63
C ALA A 25 -5.15 2.56 -4.80
N LEU A 26 -4.71 2.83 -3.57
CA LEU A 26 -5.25 3.90 -2.75
C LEU A 26 -4.42 5.17 -2.93
N ALA A 27 -5.01 6.19 -3.53
CA ALA A 27 -4.36 7.46 -3.79
C ALA A 27 -4.84 8.54 -2.82
N PHE A 28 -3.89 9.22 -2.19
CA PHE A 28 -4.10 10.41 -1.39
C PHE A 28 -3.65 11.62 -2.17
N TYR A 29 -4.51 12.63 -2.30
CA TYR A 29 -4.14 13.88 -2.94
C TYR A 29 -4.57 15.13 -2.16
N LYS A 30 -3.69 16.14 -2.19
CA LYS A 30 -3.88 17.38 -1.45
C LYS A 30 -3.36 18.57 -2.24
N TYR A 31 -4.17 19.62 -2.35
CA TYR A 31 -3.74 20.86 -2.98
C TYR A 31 -2.69 21.59 -2.12
N ILE A 32 -1.61 22.04 -2.75
CA ILE A 32 -0.55 22.86 -2.16
C ILE A 32 -0.67 24.27 -2.76
N PRO A 33 -1.29 25.24 -2.04
CA PRO A 33 -1.53 26.59 -2.59
C PRO A 33 -0.27 27.29 -3.08
N ASN A 34 0.82 27.22 -2.31
CA ASN A 34 2.08 27.90 -2.63
C ASN A 34 2.77 27.37 -3.90
N LYS A 35 2.37 26.18 -4.37
CA LYS A 35 2.92 25.54 -5.58
C LYS A 35 1.90 25.46 -6.71
N GLU A 36 0.65 25.83 -6.44
CA GLU A 36 -0.50 25.66 -7.35
C GLU A 36 -0.59 24.24 -7.96
N LYS A 37 -0.29 23.23 -7.15
CA LYS A 37 -0.22 21.81 -7.56
C LYS A 37 -0.86 20.91 -6.52
N PHE A 38 -1.17 19.69 -6.92
CA PHE A 38 -1.57 18.64 -5.99
C PHE A 38 -0.39 17.75 -5.63
N GLU A 39 -0.23 17.53 -4.33
CA GLU A 39 0.55 16.45 -3.75
C GLU A 39 -0.18 15.12 -4.01
N LEU A 40 0.48 14.11 -4.56
CA LEU A 40 -0.08 12.78 -4.76
C LEU A 40 0.81 11.71 -4.11
N SER A 41 0.21 10.91 -3.22
CA SER A 41 0.82 9.72 -2.62
C SER A 41 -0.02 8.49 -2.96
N ILE A 42 0.62 7.40 -3.36
CA ILE A 42 -0.06 6.18 -3.81
C ILE A 42 0.36 5.02 -2.91
N TRP A 43 -0.61 4.20 -2.55
CA TRP A 43 -0.45 3.00 -1.73
C TRP A 43 -1.04 1.81 -2.47
N LEU A 44 -0.36 0.68 -2.42
CA LEU A 44 -0.89 -0.60 -2.85
C LEU A 44 -1.72 -1.18 -1.70
N LYS A 45 -2.99 -1.47 -1.92
CA LYS A 45 -3.89 -2.04 -0.93
C LYS A 45 -4.27 -3.47 -1.33
N ARG A 46 -4.21 -4.40 -0.39
CA ARG A 46 -4.66 -5.78 -0.59
C ARG A 46 -6.10 -5.93 -0.08
N ARG A 47 -7.00 -6.46 -0.90
CA ARG A 47 -8.46 -6.36 -0.64
C ARG A 47 -8.99 -7.33 0.40
N ASP A 48 -8.31 -8.45 0.63
CA ASP A 48 -8.74 -9.50 1.56
C ASP A 48 -8.37 -9.19 3.03
N ILE A 49 -7.30 -8.44 3.26
CA ILE A 49 -6.75 -8.19 4.61
C ILE A 49 -6.68 -6.71 5.00
N ASP A 50 -7.20 -5.81 4.16
CA ASP A 50 -7.27 -4.33 4.35
C ASP A 50 -5.92 -3.66 4.70
N ASP A 51 -4.81 -4.34 4.43
CA ASP A 51 -3.46 -3.79 4.65
C ASP A 51 -2.94 -3.08 3.39
N MET A 52 -2.09 -2.08 3.61
CA MET A 52 -1.62 -1.18 2.57
C MET A 52 -0.14 -0.87 2.67
N PHE A 53 0.56 -0.95 1.54
CA PHE A 53 1.97 -0.62 1.42
C PHE A 53 2.16 0.68 0.66
N SER A 54 2.92 1.61 1.25
CA SER A 54 3.31 2.82 0.54
C SER A 54 4.24 2.45 -0.62
N ILE A 55 3.88 2.94 -1.81
CA ILE A 55 4.68 2.79 -3.02
C ILE A 55 5.87 3.78 -3.00
N GLY A 56 5.89 4.74 -2.08
CA GLY A 56 6.88 5.83 -1.97
C GLY A 56 8.31 5.43 -1.58
N GLY A 57 8.60 4.14 -1.35
CA GLY A 57 9.89 3.65 -0.87
C GLY A 57 11.09 3.87 -1.79
N GLN A 58 10.90 4.31 -3.05
CA GLN A 58 11.99 4.62 -3.98
C GLN A 58 11.81 6.00 -4.66
N LYS A 59 12.28 7.05 -3.97
CA LYS A 59 12.68 8.37 -4.50
C LYS A 59 11.65 9.26 -5.23
N ILE A 60 10.36 8.94 -5.20
CA ILE A 60 9.28 9.84 -5.61
C ILE A 60 8.11 9.66 -4.64
N ASP A 61 8.32 10.03 -3.39
CA ASP A 61 7.33 9.85 -2.30
C ASP A 61 6.05 10.70 -2.53
N THR A 62 6.11 11.58 -3.52
CA THR A 62 5.09 12.57 -3.80
C THR A 62 5.24 13.06 -5.24
N GLN A 63 4.28 12.73 -6.10
CA GLN A 63 4.20 13.36 -7.41
C GLN A 63 3.46 14.69 -7.27
N LEU A 64 4.07 15.78 -7.76
CA LEU A 64 3.37 17.05 -7.91
C LEU A 64 2.65 17.05 -9.26
N ILE A 65 1.34 16.87 -9.23
CA ILE A 65 0.52 16.91 -10.44
C ILE A 65 -0.05 18.32 -10.63
N THR A 66 0.10 18.85 -11.84
CA THR A 66 -0.61 20.06 -12.27
C THR A 66 -2.01 19.64 -12.69
N SER A 67 -3.01 19.97 -11.88
CA SER A 67 -4.41 19.69 -12.15
C SER A 67 -5.29 20.76 -11.48
N ASN A 68 -6.58 20.77 -11.79
CA ASN A 68 -7.56 21.61 -11.11
C ASN A 68 -8.50 20.74 -10.24
N ARG A 69 -9.32 21.37 -9.39
CA ARG A 69 -10.20 20.65 -8.46
C ARG A 69 -11.22 19.75 -9.15
N ASP A 70 -11.60 20.08 -10.39
CA ASP A 70 -12.62 19.36 -11.14
C ASP A 70 -12.05 18.11 -11.83
N HIS A 71 -10.74 18.10 -12.12
CA HIS A 71 -10.07 17.04 -12.87
C HIS A 71 -9.05 16.23 -12.08
N VAL A 72 -8.70 16.63 -10.85
CA VAL A 72 -7.66 15.94 -10.07
C VAL A 72 -7.92 14.44 -9.93
N ARG A 73 -9.19 14.02 -9.78
CA ARG A 73 -9.55 12.60 -9.71
C ARG A 73 -9.26 11.86 -11.02
N SER A 74 -9.69 12.42 -12.16
CA SER A 74 -9.42 11.81 -13.46
C SER A 74 -7.92 11.78 -13.77
N ASP A 75 -7.17 12.81 -13.37
CA ASP A 75 -5.73 12.87 -13.62
C ASP A 75 -4.96 11.87 -12.74
N VAL A 76 -5.38 11.68 -11.48
CA VAL A 76 -4.84 10.62 -10.62
C VAL A 76 -5.16 9.24 -11.20
N GLY A 77 -6.38 9.02 -11.72
CA GLY A 77 -6.75 7.79 -12.41
C GLY A 77 -5.81 7.48 -13.59
N ARG A 78 -5.53 8.47 -14.43
CA ARG A 78 -4.56 8.33 -15.55
C ARG A 78 -3.15 7.99 -15.09
N VAL A 79 -2.69 8.55 -13.96
CA VAL A 79 -1.39 8.20 -13.38
C VAL A 79 -1.36 6.72 -13.00
N ILE A 80 -2.43 6.22 -12.39
CA ILE A 80 -2.55 4.82 -11.99
C ILE A 80 -2.63 3.89 -13.22
N GLU A 81 -3.42 4.25 -14.23
CA GLU A 81 -3.48 3.52 -15.51
C GLU A 81 -2.08 3.41 -16.14
N MET A 82 -1.35 4.52 -16.22
CA MET A 82 0.03 4.52 -16.73
C MET A 82 0.95 3.63 -15.88
N MET A 83 0.78 3.60 -14.56
CA MET A 83 1.55 2.70 -13.69
C MET A 83 1.21 1.23 -13.94
N CYS A 84 -0.06 0.90 -14.23
CA CYS A 84 -0.47 -0.44 -14.64
C CYS A 84 0.17 -0.83 -15.98
N GLU A 85 0.10 0.05 -16.99
CA GLU A 85 0.69 -0.18 -18.31
C GLU A 85 2.20 -0.36 -18.27
N LYS A 86 2.89 0.36 -17.37
CA LYS A 86 4.34 0.27 -17.16
C LYS A 86 4.74 -0.82 -16.18
N GLU A 87 3.78 -1.64 -15.74
CA GLU A 87 3.98 -2.76 -14.84
C GLU A 87 4.66 -2.35 -13.51
N MET A 88 4.45 -1.12 -13.06
CA MET A 88 5.13 -0.57 -11.90
C MET A 88 4.69 -1.21 -10.59
N PHE A 89 3.52 -1.86 -10.56
CA PHE A 89 2.97 -2.49 -9.36
C PHE A 89 3.62 -3.85 -9.03
N ASP A 90 4.32 -4.49 -9.98
CA ASP A 90 4.92 -5.82 -9.78
C ASP A 90 5.83 -5.86 -8.56
N TYR A 91 6.79 -4.94 -8.51
CA TYR A 91 7.75 -4.85 -7.42
C TYR A 91 7.06 -4.68 -6.06
N TYR A 92 5.96 -3.92 -6.01
CA TYR A 92 5.24 -3.67 -4.76
C TYR A 92 4.39 -4.86 -4.36
N ILE A 93 3.74 -5.54 -5.30
CA ILE A 93 3.00 -6.79 -5.06
C ILE A 93 3.95 -7.87 -4.56
N GLU A 94 5.08 -8.09 -5.24
CA GLU A 94 6.10 -9.06 -4.82
C GLU A 94 6.63 -8.77 -3.41
N ARG A 95 6.93 -7.50 -3.11
CA ARG A 95 7.36 -7.08 -1.78
C ARG A 95 6.27 -7.31 -0.73
N PHE A 96 5.02 -7.06 -1.08
CA PHE A 96 3.88 -7.29 -0.19
C PHE A 96 3.76 -8.77 0.16
N GLU A 97 3.69 -9.63 -0.87
CA GLU A 97 3.59 -11.09 -0.70
C GLU A 97 4.79 -11.67 0.06
N PHE A 98 6.00 -11.21 -0.26
CA PHE A 98 7.20 -11.63 0.47
C PHE A 98 7.14 -11.26 1.95
N THR A 99 6.65 -10.06 2.27
CA THR A 99 6.54 -9.59 3.65
C THR A 99 5.58 -10.47 4.44
N TYR A 100 4.41 -10.77 3.87
CA TYR A 100 3.42 -11.63 4.52
C TYR A 100 3.90 -13.07 4.65
N LYS A 101 4.59 -13.61 3.64
CA LYS A 101 5.23 -14.92 3.74
C LYS A 101 6.25 -14.98 4.89
N CYS A 102 7.04 -13.93 5.09
CA CYS A 102 7.95 -13.84 6.22
C CYS A 102 7.20 -13.78 7.56
N CYS A 103 6.09 -13.05 7.63
CA CYS A 103 5.24 -12.99 8.83
C CYS A 103 4.66 -14.37 9.17
N ASP A 104 4.12 -15.09 8.18
CA ASP A 104 3.55 -16.44 8.38
C ASP A 104 4.60 -17.42 8.88
N LEU A 105 5.77 -17.46 8.23
CA LEU A 105 6.89 -18.31 8.66
C LEU A 105 7.39 -17.95 10.06
N GLY A 106 7.44 -16.67 10.40
CA GLY A 106 7.80 -16.21 11.74
C GLY A 106 6.75 -16.61 12.78
N GLY A 107 5.47 -16.51 12.44
CA GLY A 107 4.35 -16.95 13.26
C GLY A 107 4.46 -18.43 13.61
N ASP A 108 4.67 -19.28 12.61
CA ASP A 108 4.84 -20.74 12.80
C ASP A 108 5.98 -21.08 13.76
N ILE A 109 7.10 -20.35 13.69
CA ILE A 109 8.25 -20.56 14.58
C ILE A 109 7.88 -20.18 16.02
N LEU A 110 7.26 -19.02 16.21
CA LEU A 110 6.84 -18.55 17.54
C LEU A 110 5.81 -19.49 18.16
N GLU A 111 4.85 -20.00 17.38
CA GLU A 111 3.85 -20.95 17.88
C GLU A 111 4.50 -22.25 18.37
N ARG A 112 5.48 -22.79 17.63
CA ARG A 112 6.23 -23.98 18.04
C ARG A 112 7.02 -23.75 19.32
N ASP A 113 7.68 -22.60 19.44
CA ASP A 113 8.43 -22.24 20.64
C ASP A 113 7.52 -22.13 21.87
N GLU A 114 6.34 -21.52 21.71
CA GLU A 114 5.35 -21.42 22.79
C GLU A 114 4.76 -22.78 23.19
N LEU A 115 4.51 -23.67 22.23
CA LEU A 115 4.09 -25.05 22.51
C LEU A 115 5.17 -25.84 23.26
N ALA A 116 6.44 -25.68 22.86
CA ALA A 116 7.57 -26.33 23.53
C ALA A 116 7.74 -25.84 24.99
N LYS A 117 7.61 -24.54 25.25
CA LYS A 117 7.63 -23.97 26.61
C LYS A 117 6.50 -24.50 27.49
N LYS A 118 5.29 -24.67 26.92
CA LYS A 118 4.15 -25.24 27.65
C LYS A 118 4.37 -26.71 28.00
N SER A 119 5.02 -27.49 27.13
CA SER A 119 5.35 -28.88 27.43
C SER A 119 6.43 -29.03 28.50
N SER A 120 7.44 -28.16 28.55
CA SER A 120 8.52 -28.20 29.55
C SER A 120 8.14 -27.60 30.91
N GLY A 121 7.09 -26.77 30.97
CA GLY A 121 6.51 -26.27 32.22
C GLY A 121 5.61 -27.25 32.98
N ASN A 122 5.26 -28.39 32.38
CA ASN A 122 4.36 -29.40 32.98
C ASN A 122 5.09 -30.58 33.64
N GLU A 123 6.43 -30.57 33.72
CA GLU A 123 7.20 -31.63 34.38
C GLU A 123 7.47 -31.40 35.89
N VAL A 124 6.88 -30.35 36.50
CA VAL A 124 6.98 -30.13 37.95
C VAL A 124 5.59 -29.93 38.56
N ALA A 125 4.83 -31.04 38.66
CA ALA A 125 3.67 -31.17 39.54
C ALA A 125 3.58 -32.60 40.06
#